data_AF-A0A1Z9NIZ9-F1
#
_entry.id   AF-A0A1Z9NIZ9-F1
#
_cell.length_a   1.000
_cell.length_b   1.000
_cell.length_c   1.000
_cell.angle_alpha   90.00
_cell.angle_beta   90.00
_cell.angle_gamma   90.00
#
_symmetry.space_group_name_H-M   'P 1'
#
loop_
_entity.id
_entity.type
_entity.pdbx_description
1 polymer ?
#
loop_
_entity_poly.entity_id
_entity_poly.type
_entity_poly.pdbx_seq_one_letter_code
_entity_poly.pdbx_strand_id
1 'polypeptide(L)'
;MLKPKMVFTVLAVWFFFHIIIFWLMNPMSVEALIEGEKGQMSSRTLGYLSGSLCIMVGVIMVLLRDLDITRAKRVLLGIGISLVITDILIIMTNNAAASKFPNEQMLQTPLPALGIWIAITIYTLYVGVTAEE
;
A
#
# COMPACT_ATOMS: atom_id res chain seq x y z
N MET A 1 14.10 -21.35 5.75
CA MET A 1 14.68 -20.01 5.95
C MET A 1 13.89 -18.99 5.14
N LEU A 2 13.04 -18.19 5.79
CA LEU A 2 12.42 -17.04 5.14
C LEU A 2 13.41 -15.89 5.14
N LYS A 3 13.76 -15.41 3.95
CA LYS A 3 14.81 -14.41 3.77
C LYS A 3 14.19 -13.01 3.69
N PRO A 4 14.69 -12.00 4.43
CA PRO A 4 14.24 -10.61 4.30
C PRO A 4 14.18 -10.10 2.87
N LYS A 5 15.11 -10.54 2.02
CA LYS A 5 15.14 -10.28 0.58
C LYS A 5 13.80 -10.59 -0.12
N MET A 6 13.12 -11.65 0.27
CA MET A 6 11.81 -12.01 -0.30
C MET A 6 10.73 -11.02 0.14
N VAL A 7 10.71 -10.63 1.42
CA VAL A 7 9.75 -9.64 1.93
C VAL A 7 9.91 -8.31 1.21
N PHE A 8 11.14 -7.81 1.09
CA PHE A 8 11.41 -6.59 0.33
C PHE A 8 10.99 -6.71 -1.14
N THR A 9 11.14 -7.88 -1.76
CA THR A 9 10.67 -8.11 -3.13
C THR A 9 9.13 -8.06 -3.21
N VAL A 10 8.43 -8.71 -2.28
CA VAL A 10 6.96 -8.69 -2.21
C VAL A 10 6.45 -7.27 -2.00
N LEU A 11 7.03 -6.52 -1.06
CA LEU A 11 6.69 -5.13 -0.82
C LEU A 11 6.93 -4.27 -2.07
N ALA A 12 8.08 -4.45 -2.75
CA ALA A 12 8.37 -3.71 -3.97
C ALA A 12 7.31 -3.94 -5.05
N VAL A 13 6.97 -5.21 -5.32
CA VAL A 13 5.93 -5.58 -6.30
C VAL A 13 4.57 -5.00 -5.89
N TRP A 14 4.22 -5.08 -4.61
CA TRP A 14 2.97 -4.55 -4.10
C TRP A 14 2.87 -3.03 -4.28
N PHE A 15 3.93 -2.28 -3.98
CA PHE A 15 3.95 -0.83 -4.19
C PHE A 15 3.98 -0.46 -5.68
N PHE A 16 4.67 -1.22 -6.55
CA PHE A 16 4.59 -0.98 -7.99
C PHE A 16 3.20 -1.29 -8.57
N PHE A 17 2.49 -2.29 -8.04
CA PHE A 17 1.12 -2.58 -8.45
C PHE A 17 0.18 -1.39 -8.20
N HIS A 18 0.40 -0.61 -7.14
CA HIS A 18 -0.41 0.58 -6.84
C HIS A 18 -0.32 1.68 -7.90
N ILE A 19 0.68 1.65 -8.81
CA ILE A 19 0.72 2.55 -9.97
C ILE A 19 -0.52 2.33 -10.84
N ILE A 20 -0.92 1.09 -11.07
CA ILE A 20 -2.11 0.76 -11.86
C ILE A 20 -3.35 1.41 -11.22
N ILE A 21 -3.45 1.32 -9.89
CA ILE A 21 -4.56 1.90 -9.14
C ILE A 21 -4.55 3.42 -9.25
N PHE A 22 -3.41 4.06 -8.97
CA PHE A 22 -3.34 5.51 -8.80
C PHE A 22 -3.18 6.30 -10.10
N TRP A 23 -2.56 5.73 -11.12
CA TRP A 23 -2.34 6.42 -12.40
C TRP A 23 -3.33 6.02 -13.47
N LEU A 24 -3.89 4.80 -13.41
CA LEU A 24 -4.82 4.32 -14.45
C LEU A 24 -6.26 4.28 -13.93
N MET A 25 -6.50 3.65 -12.78
CA MET A 25 -7.86 3.48 -12.26
C MET A 25 -8.41 4.77 -11.62
N ASN A 26 -7.59 5.50 -10.86
CA ASN A 26 -8.04 6.71 -10.16
C ASN A 26 -8.57 7.79 -11.13
N PRO A 27 -7.91 8.14 -12.25
CA PRO A 27 -8.48 9.09 -13.21
C PRO A 27 -9.85 8.66 -13.76
N MET A 28 -10.02 7.38 -14.09
CA MET A 28 -11.30 6.84 -14.57
C MET A 28 -12.40 6.98 -13.52
N SER A 29 -12.11 6.64 -12.26
CA SER A 29 -13.06 6.77 -11.16
C SER A 29 -13.40 8.24 -10.88
N VAL A 30 -12.42 9.14 -10.94
CA VAL A 30 -12.60 10.57 -10.71
C VAL A 30 -13.49 11.19 -11.79
N GLU A 31 -13.30 10.82 -13.06
CA GLU A 31 -14.16 11.25 -14.16
C GLU A 31 -15.60 10.77 -14.01
N ALA A 32 -15.78 9.55 -13.51
CA ALA A 32 -17.10 8.95 -13.33
C ALA A 32 -17.87 9.50 -12.11
N LEU A 33 -17.17 9.97 -11.07
CA LEU A 33 -17.78 10.27 -9.76
C LEU A 33 -17.76 11.75 -9.37
N ILE A 34 -16.97 12.60 -10.04
CA ILE A 34 -16.81 14.01 -9.67
C ILE A 34 -17.21 14.89 -10.84
N GLU A 35 -18.32 15.63 -10.74
CA GLU A 35 -18.83 16.47 -11.84
C GLU A 35 -18.02 17.75 -12.06
N GLY A 36 -17.35 18.29 -11.04
CA GLY A 36 -16.66 19.57 -11.11
C GLY A 36 -15.21 19.47 -11.60
N GLU A 37 -14.84 20.24 -12.64
CA GLU A 37 -13.48 20.25 -13.23
C GLU A 37 -12.36 20.48 -12.21
N LYS A 38 -12.54 21.43 -11.29
CA LYS A 38 -11.56 21.69 -10.22
C LYS A 38 -11.39 20.50 -9.29
N GLY A 39 -12.49 19.83 -8.95
CA GLY A 39 -12.50 18.62 -8.12
C GLY A 39 -11.82 17.46 -8.83
N GLN A 40 -12.10 17.29 -10.13
CA GLN A 40 -11.45 16.27 -10.95
C GLN A 40 -9.93 16.49 -11.03
N MET A 41 -9.49 17.71 -11.34
CA MET A 41 -8.07 18.05 -11.44
C MET A 41 -7.34 17.76 -10.11
N SER A 42 -7.90 18.24 -9.00
CA SER A 42 -7.33 18.04 -7.66
C SER A 42 -7.20 16.55 -7.32
N SER A 43 -8.27 15.78 -7.48
CA SER A 43 -8.28 14.35 -7.18
C SER A 43 -7.32 13.55 -8.06
N ARG A 44 -7.24 13.85 -9.37
CA ARG A 44 -6.26 13.23 -10.26
C ARG A 44 -4.83 13.55 -9.86
N THR A 45 -4.55 14.80 -9.47
CA THR A 45 -3.22 15.21 -9.02
C THR A 45 -2.81 14.46 -7.76
N LEU A 46 -3.73 14.29 -6.81
CA LEU A 46 -3.50 13.47 -5.63
C LEU A 46 -3.24 12.00 -6.00
N GLY A 47 -4.02 11.45 -6.94
CA GLY A 47 -3.77 10.12 -7.50
C GLY A 47 -2.35 9.99 -8.07
N TYR A 48 -1.95 10.88 -8.97
CA TYR A 48 -0.61 10.84 -9.57
C TYR A 48 0.51 11.00 -8.54
N LEU A 49 0.33 11.87 -7.55
CA LEU A 49 1.27 12.04 -6.45
C LEU A 49 1.40 10.75 -5.62
N SER A 50 0.27 10.16 -5.22
CA SER A 50 0.25 8.89 -4.49
C SER A 50 0.91 7.77 -5.29
N GLY A 51 0.62 7.63 -6.58
CA GLY A 51 1.28 6.64 -7.44
C GLY A 51 2.79 6.89 -7.57
N SER A 52 3.23 8.15 -7.64
CA SER A 52 4.66 8.50 -7.67
C SER A 52 5.37 8.13 -6.37
N LEU A 53 4.72 8.36 -5.22
CA LEU A 53 5.23 7.93 -3.92
C LEU A 53 5.32 6.40 -3.84
N CYS A 54 4.34 5.67 -4.37
CA CYS A 54 4.40 4.22 -4.46
C CYS A 54 5.58 3.73 -5.32
N ILE A 55 5.89 4.39 -6.44
CA ILE A 55 7.11 4.08 -7.22
C ILE A 55 8.36 4.25 -6.36
N MET A 56 8.49 5.39 -5.69
CA MET A 56 9.64 5.69 -4.84
C MET A 56 9.81 4.64 -3.74
N VAL A 57 8.72 4.28 -3.04
CA VAL A 57 8.75 3.22 -2.03
C VAL A 57 9.11 1.88 -2.65
N GLY A 58 8.55 1.52 -3.81
CA GLY A 58 8.88 0.28 -4.52
C GLY A 58 10.37 0.19 -4.86
N VAL A 59 10.97 1.26 -5.37
CA VAL A 59 12.41 1.35 -5.65
C VAL A 59 13.23 1.22 -4.36
N ILE A 60 12.85 1.91 -3.29
CA ILE A 60 13.53 1.78 -1.98
C ILE A 60 13.51 0.32 -1.52
N MET A 61 12.36 -0.37 -1.61
CA MET A 61 12.27 -1.78 -1.25
C MET A 61 13.19 -2.66 -2.11
N VAL A 62 13.32 -2.40 -3.41
CA VAL A 62 14.29 -3.11 -4.27
C VAL A 62 15.73 -2.92 -3.78
N LEU A 63 16.11 -1.70 -3.40
CA LEU A 63 17.46 -1.37 -2.95
C LEU A 63 17.79 -2.00 -1.57
N LEU A 64 16.78 -2.21 -0.72
CA LEU A 64 16.95 -2.82 0.61
C LEU A 64 17.15 -4.35 0.56
N ARG A 65 16.97 -4.99 -0.61
CA ARG A 65 17.04 -6.45 -0.77
C ARG A 65 18.38 -7.07 -0.40
N ASP A 66 19.46 -6.32 -0.52
CA ASP A 66 20.83 -6.80 -0.33
C ASP A 66 21.47 -6.28 0.98
N LEU A 67 20.63 -5.83 1.93
CA LEU A 67 21.07 -5.55 3.30
C LEU A 67 21.54 -6.83 4.01
N ASP A 68 22.51 -6.68 4.91
CA ASP A 68 22.82 -7.72 5.88
C ASP A 68 21.61 -8.05 6.75
N ILE A 69 21.58 -9.28 7.25
CA ILE A 69 20.43 -9.84 7.99
C ILE A 69 20.05 -8.98 9.20
N THR A 70 21.01 -8.49 9.97
CA THR A 70 20.78 -7.68 11.17
C THR A 70 20.12 -6.34 10.81
N ARG A 71 20.60 -5.62 9.79
CA ARG A 71 19.97 -4.38 9.32
C ARG A 71 18.62 -4.63 8.67
N ALA A 72 18.51 -5.66 7.85
CA ALA A 72 17.28 -6.03 7.17
C ALA A 72 16.14 -6.25 8.18
N LYS A 73 16.39 -6.97 9.28
CA LYS A 73 15.40 -7.19 10.34
C LYS A 73 14.90 -5.88 10.95
N ARG A 74 15.81 -4.97 11.32
CA ARG A 74 15.43 -3.67 11.91
C ARG A 74 14.55 -2.86 10.98
N VAL A 75 14.90 -2.83 9.69
CA VAL A 75 14.11 -2.14 8.67
C VAL A 75 12.74 -2.79 8.50
N LEU A 76 12.66 -4.13 8.41
CA LEU A 76 11.39 -4.86 8.31
C LEU A 76 10.49 -4.65 9.53
N LEU A 77 11.04 -4.59 10.74
CA LEU A 77 10.25 -4.28 11.94
C LEU A 77 9.67 -2.87 11.89
N GLY A 78 10.47 -1.87 11.48
CA GLY A 78 9.99 -0.51 11.28
C GLY A 78 8.88 -0.43 10.24
N ILE A 79 9.08 -1.05 9.08
CA ILE A 79 8.08 -1.12 8.00
C ILE A 79 6.81 -1.83 8.51
N GLY A 80 6.95 -2.98 9.16
CA GLY A 80 5.83 -3.76 9.66
C GLY A 80 4.95 -2.99 10.64
N ILE A 81 5.55 -2.20 11.55
CA ILE A 81 4.80 -1.32 12.45
C ILE A 81 4.07 -0.23 11.67
N SER A 82 4.72 0.40 10.69
CA SER A 82 4.05 1.39 9.82
C SER A 82 2.91 0.80 9.00
N LEU A 83 3.04 -0.46 8.56
CA LEU A 83 2.00 -1.19 7.85
C LEU A 83 0.80 -1.49 8.75
N VAL A 84 1.00 -1.85 10.03
CA VAL A 84 -0.11 -2.00 10.99
C VAL A 84 -0.93 -0.70 11.10
N ILE A 85 -0.25 0.45 11.22
CA ILE A 85 -0.91 1.75 11.27
C ILE A 85 -1.69 2.02 9.97
N THR A 86 -1.09 1.66 8.83
CA THR A 86 -1.72 1.79 7.51
C THR A 86 -2.96 0.92 7.39
N ASP A 87 -2.92 -0.33 7.82
CA ASP A 87 -4.06 -1.25 7.83
C ASP A 87 -5.21 -0.69 8.67
N ILE A 88 -4.91 -0.17 9.86
CA ILE A 88 -5.91 0.48 10.73
C ILE A 88 -6.56 1.67 10.00
N LEU A 89 -5.77 2.54 9.37
CA LEU A 89 -6.29 3.68 8.62
C LEU A 89 -7.14 3.25 7.43
N ILE A 90 -6.73 2.23 6.67
CA ILE A 90 -7.52 1.68 5.56
C ILE A 90 -8.86 1.14 6.07
N ILE A 91 -8.86 0.38 7.16
CA ILE A 91 -10.09 -0.16 7.75
C ILE A 91 -11.02 0.97 8.22
N MET A 92 -10.47 1.96 8.94
CA MET A 92 -11.25 3.09 9.45
C MET A 92 -11.86 3.91 8.32
N THR A 93 -11.06 4.25 7.30
CA THR A 93 -11.52 5.01 6.14
C THR A 93 -12.54 4.23 5.30
N ASN A 94 -12.33 2.92 5.13
CA ASN A 94 -13.28 2.05 4.44
C ASN A 94 -14.62 1.95 5.16
N ASN A 95 -14.62 1.80 6.49
CA ASN A 95 -15.86 1.79 7.29
C ASN A 95 -16.58 3.15 7.26
N ALA A 96 -15.83 4.25 7.25
CA ALA A 96 -16.39 5.59 7.09
C ALA A 96 -17.03 5.77 5.69
N ALA A 97 -16.39 5.25 4.64
CA ALA A 97 -16.95 5.27 3.28
C ALA A 97 -18.21 4.41 3.19
N ALA A 98 -18.19 3.18 3.72
CA ALA A 98 -19.34 2.28 3.69
C ALA A 98 -20.55 2.82 4.47
N SER A 99 -20.33 3.55 5.55
CA SER A 99 -21.41 4.16 6.34
C SER A 99 -22.00 5.43 5.70
N LYS A 100 -21.17 6.27 5.09
CA LYS A 100 -21.62 7.53 4.47
C LYS A 100 -22.11 7.36 3.03
N PHE A 101 -21.54 6.43 2.29
CA PHE A 101 -21.80 6.19 0.88
C PHE A 101 -22.03 4.69 0.62
N PRO A 102 -23.09 4.09 1.20
CA PRO A 102 -23.29 2.63 1.17
C PRO A 102 -23.49 2.06 -0.22
N ASN A 103 -24.01 2.86 -1.16
CA ASN A 103 -24.28 2.45 -2.54
C ASN A 103 -23.08 2.69 -3.48
N GLU A 104 -22.02 3.35 -3.01
CA GLU A 104 -20.84 3.70 -3.81
C GLU A 104 -19.67 2.77 -3.46
N GLN A 105 -19.80 1.50 -3.87
CA GLN A 105 -18.78 0.48 -3.59
C GLN A 105 -17.39 0.84 -4.17
N MET A 106 -17.33 1.69 -5.20
CA MET A 106 -16.07 2.17 -5.78
C MET A 106 -15.26 3.06 -4.84
N LEU A 107 -15.89 3.64 -3.79
CA LEU A 107 -15.21 4.41 -2.76
C LEU A 107 -14.65 3.54 -1.63
N GLN A 108 -14.94 2.23 -1.66
CA GLN A 108 -14.53 1.27 -0.65
C GLN A 108 -13.33 0.46 -1.17
N THR A 109 -12.37 0.17 -0.28
CA THR A 109 -11.31 -0.79 -0.54
C THR A 109 -11.91 -2.20 -0.59
N PRO A 110 -11.73 -2.95 -1.69
CA PRO A 110 -12.25 -4.31 -1.79
C PRO A 110 -11.69 -5.20 -0.67
N LEU A 111 -12.54 -6.01 -0.04
CA LEU A 111 -12.14 -6.93 1.04
C LEU A 111 -10.94 -7.82 0.67
N PRO A 112 -10.82 -8.38 -0.56
CA PRO A 112 -9.64 -9.13 -0.94
C PRO A 112 -8.35 -8.31 -0.88
N ALA A 113 -8.39 -7.03 -1.26
CA ALA A 113 -7.23 -6.14 -1.20
C ALA A 113 -6.83 -5.84 0.25
N LEU A 114 -7.80 -5.63 1.13
CA LEU A 114 -7.55 -5.48 2.57
C LEU A 114 -6.91 -6.74 3.17
N GLY A 115 -7.38 -7.93 2.78
CA GLY A 115 -6.78 -9.19 3.20
C GLY A 115 -5.32 -9.33 2.78
N ILE A 116 -4.97 -8.88 1.57
CA ILE A 116 -3.58 -8.88 1.08
C ILE A 116 -2.71 -7.91 1.91
N TRP A 117 -3.20 -6.71 2.19
CA TRP A 117 -2.50 -5.74 3.05
C TRP A 117 -2.15 -6.35 4.42
N ILE A 118 -3.15 -6.92 5.11
CA ILE A 118 -2.96 -7.56 6.42
C ILE A 118 -1.97 -8.74 6.32
N ALA A 119 -2.08 -9.58 5.28
CA ALA A 119 -1.18 -10.71 5.09
C ALA A 119 0.27 -10.26 4.87
N ILE A 120 0.49 -9.21 4.08
CA ILE A 120 1.82 -8.61 3.86
C ILE A 120 2.36 -8.03 5.17
N THR A 121 1.53 -7.35 5.97
CA THR A 121 1.89 -6.81 7.28
C THR A 121 2.37 -7.92 8.23
N ILE A 122 1.57 -8.99 8.36
CA ILE A 122 1.91 -10.14 9.21
C ILE A 122 3.21 -10.79 8.74
N TYR A 123 3.35 -11.02 7.43
CA TYR A 123 4.55 -11.63 6.87
C TYR A 123 5.79 -10.77 7.12
N THR A 124 5.67 -9.46 6.97
CA THR A 124 6.75 -8.49 7.21
C THR A 124 7.22 -8.50 8.65
N LEU A 125 6.28 -8.43 9.61
CA LEU A 125 6.57 -8.50 11.04
C LEU A 125 7.18 -9.85 11.43
N TYR A 126 6.59 -10.94 10.95
CA TYR A 126 7.04 -12.29 11.23
C TYR A 126 8.50 -12.46 10.83
N VAL A 127 8.86 -12.15 9.58
CA VAL A 127 10.25 -12.26 9.11
C VAL A 127 11.16 -11.27 9.84
N GLY A 128 10.69 -10.06 10.16
CA GLY A 128 11.44 -9.08 10.95
C GLY A 128 11.86 -9.61 12.32
N VAL A 129 11.04 -10.46 12.95
CA VAL A 129 11.33 -11.10 14.24
C VAL A 129 12.15 -12.37 14.07
N THR A 130 11.72 -13.28 13.19
CA THR A 130 12.17 -14.68 13.16
C THR A 130 13.29 -14.97 12.18
N ALA A 131 13.71 -14.02 11.35
CA ALA A 131 14.85 -14.26 10.46
C ALA A 131 16.12 -14.53 11.30
N GLU A 132 16.77 -15.66 11.03
CA GLU A 132 18.04 -16.08 11.63
C GLU A 132 19.22 -15.66 10.73
N GLU A 133 20.38 -15.44 11.34
CA GLU A 133 21.63 -15.12 10.63
C GLU A 133 22.14 -16.28 9.77
#